data_AF-U9SL45-F1
#
_entry.id   AF-U9SL45-F1
#
_cell.length_a   1.000
_cell.length_b   1.000
_cell.length_c   1.000
_cell.angle_alpha   90.00
_cell.angle_beta   90.00
_cell.angle_gamma   90.00
#
_symmetry.space_group_name_H-M   'P 1'
#
loop_
_entity.id
_entity.type
_entity.pdbx_description
1 polymer ?
#
loop_
_entity_poly.entity_id
_entity_poly.type
_entity_poly.pdbx_seq_one_letter_code
_entity_poly.pdbx_strand_id
1 'polypeptide(L)'
;MSNESIEKYLEFVDSFYGINFRALIYNNRPIVCVQCPKHAKKTARNQIHYGSKLLTFGNDTIRYDQLLELAQMPNSPICVRDVRNVNKQDDAAAYRTFHSDLISMCQKDGVLMPGKAGFFVYMFILGELFDAYLNRQINHKTRIIMVMRAYFFLQYWKTFINKAHLEVSAK
;
A
#
# COMPACT_ATOMS: atom_id res chain seq x y z
N MET A 1 -12.66 26.77 34.77
CA MET A 1 -11.98 26.05 33.68
C MET A 1 -11.56 27.09 32.66
N SER A 2 -10.27 27.38 32.55
CA SER A 2 -9.75 28.24 31.50
C SER A 2 -10.05 27.59 30.15
N ASN A 3 -10.74 28.30 29.26
CA ASN A 3 -10.83 27.93 27.85
C ASN A 3 -9.40 27.96 27.29
N GLU A 4 -8.75 26.82 27.15
CA GLU A 4 -7.52 26.71 26.36
C GLU A 4 -7.92 26.93 24.89
N SER A 5 -7.71 28.15 24.41
CA SER A 5 -7.92 28.54 23.03
C SER A 5 -7.06 27.68 22.10
N ILE A 6 -7.63 27.31 20.96
CA ILE A 6 -6.87 26.76 19.82
C ILE A 6 -5.92 27.87 19.35
N GLU A 7 -4.65 27.81 19.75
CA GLU A 7 -3.75 28.95 19.51
C GLU A 7 -2.76 28.73 18.36
N LYS A 8 -2.42 27.49 17.98
CA LYS A 8 -1.29 27.23 17.06
C LYS A 8 -1.48 25.98 16.17
N TYR A 9 -0.88 26.01 14.99
CA TYR A 9 -0.73 24.87 14.09
C TYR A 9 0.75 24.47 13.99
N LEU A 10 1.01 23.17 13.91
CA LEU A 10 2.29 22.64 13.44
C LEU A 10 2.20 22.49 11.93
N GLU A 11 3.04 23.21 11.20
CA GLU A 11 3.05 23.21 9.74
C GLU A 11 4.43 22.82 9.22
N PHE A 12 4.45 21.98 8.20
CA PHE A 12 5.63 21.61 7.45
C PHE A 12 5.28 21.50 5.98
N VAL A 13 5.98 22.28 5.15
CA VAL A 13 5.78 22.30 3.70
C VAL A 13 7.11 22.04 3.03
N ASP A 14 7.14 21.00 2.19
CA ASP A 14 8.24 20.71 1.27
C ASP A 14 7.67 20.64 -0.14
N SER A 15 7.85 21.72 -0.89
CA SER A 15 7.35 21.83 -2.26
C SER A 15 8.04 20.87 -3.24
N PHE A 16 9.30 20.51 -2.97
CA PHE A 16 10.07 19.62 -3.84
C PHE A 16 9.51 18.19 -3.80
N TYR A 17 9.18 17.70 -2.60
CA TYR A 17 8.56 16.38 -2.41
C TYR A 17 7.03 16.41 -2.39
N GLY A 18 6.42 17.59 -2.57
CA GLY A 18 4.97 17.78 -2.52
C GLY A 18 4.35 17.47 -1.14
N ILE A 19 5.13 17.59 -0.06
CA ILE A 19 4.67 17.34 1.29
C ILE A 19 4.03 18.61 1.83
N ASN A 20 2.78 18.52 2.25
CA ASN A 20 2.10 19.57 2.99
C ASN A 20 1.45 18.93 4.22
N PHE A 21 2.07 19.15 5.38
CA PHE A 21 1.61 18.64 6.65
C PHE A 21 1.15 19.79 7.54
N ARG A 22 -0.04 19.62 8.12
CA ARG A 22 -0.64 20.55 9.07
C ARG A 22 -1.32 19.76 10.18
N ALA A 23 -0.99 20.06 11.42
CA ALA A 23 -1.61 19.47 12.60
C ALA A 23 -2.00 20.56 13.60
N LEU A 24 -3.15 20.36 14.26
CA LEU A 24 -3.64 21.25 15.31
C LEU A 24 -2.76 21.08 16.56
N ILE A 25 -2.39 22.15 17.24
CA ILE A 25 -1.76 22.07 18.56
C ILE A 25 -2.81 22.40 19.62
N TYR A 26 -3.03 21.44 20.52
CA TYR A 26 -3.88 21.58 21.70
C TYR A 26 -3.03 21.28 22.94
N ASN A 27 -2.96 22.19 23.90
CA ASN A 27 -2.17 22.06 25.13
C ASN A 27 -0.69 21.70 24.86
N ASN A 28 -0.06 22.41 23.93
CA ASN A 28 1.31 22.16 23.44
C ASN A 28 1.56 20.74 22.89
N ARG A 29 0.50 20.02 22.49
CA ARG A 29 0.61 18.70 21.85
C ARG A 29 -0.04 18.70 20.47
N PRO A 30 0.63 18.15 19.45
CA PRO A 30 0.03 18.03 18.13
C PRO A 30 -1.05 16.94 18.13
N ILE A 31 -2.21 17.25 17.58
CA ILE A 31 -3.27 16.30 17.26
C ILE A 31 -3.10 15.89 15.80
N VAL A 32 -2.76 14.62 15.58
CA VAL A 32 -2.55 14.05 14.25
C VAL A 32 -3.65 13.04 13.95
N CYS A 33 -4.47 13.35 12.95
CA CYS A 33 -5.49 12.43 12.45
C CYS A 33 -4.85 11.42 11.49
N VAL A 34 -4.97 10.13 11.78
CA VAL A 34 -4.41 9.06 10.95
C VAL A 34 -5.53 8.16 10.45
N GLN A 35 -5.48 7.80 9.16
CA GLN A 35 -6.39 6.82 8.57
C GLN A 35 -6.11 5.42 9.10
N CYS A 36 -7.13 4.57 9.21
CA CYS A 36 -6.95 3.21 9.75
C CYS A 36 -6.08 2.35 8.81
N PRO A 37 -4.87 1.92 9.22
CA PRO A 37 -3.96 1.15 8.35
C PRO A 37 -4.52 -0.23 7.99
N LYS A 38 -5.33 -0.85 8.88
CA LYS A 38 -6.03 -2.11 8.57
C LYS A 38 -7.03 -1.95 7.42
N HIS A 39 -7.73 -0.82 7.38
CA HIS A 39 -8.67 -0.53 6.30
C HIS A 39 -7.92 -0.28 4.98
N ALA A 40 -6.82 0.48 5.02
CA ALA A 40 -5.96 0.68 3.85
C ALA A 40 -5.44 -0.66 3.27
N LYS A 41 -5.01 -1.59 4.13
CA LYS A 41 -4.59 -2.95 3.74
C LYS A 41 -5.69 -3.72 3.02
N LYS A 42 -6.91 -3.72 3.57
CA LYS A 42 -8.07 -4.34 2.91
C LYS A 42 -8.38 -3.70 1.56
N THR A 43 -8.34 -2.38 1.49
CA THR A 43 -8.57 -1.65 0.23
C THR A 43 -7.56 -2.06 -0.82
N ALA A 44 -6.26 -2.06 -0.49
CA ALA A 44 -5.19 -2.48 -1.40
C ALA A 44 -5.41 -3.91 -1.93
N ARG A 45 -5.62 -4.88 -1.03
CA ARG A 45 -5.94 -6.26 -1.41
C ARG A 45 -7.16 -6.32 -2.32
N ASN A 46 -8.25 -5.63 -1.98
CA ASN A 46 -9.50 -5.65 -2.74
C ASN A 46 -9.35 -5.09 -4.16
N GLN A 47 -8.39 -4.18 -4.42
CA GLN A 47 -8.14 -3.68 -5.78
C GLN A 47 -7.61 -4.78 -6.71
N ILE A 48 -6.85 -5.76 -6.19
CA ILE A 48 -6.35 -6.91 -6.98
C ILE A 48 -7.53 -7.77 -7.49
N HIS A 49 -8.60 -7.87 -6.71
CA HIS A 49 -9.79 -8.65 -7.03
C HIS A 49 -10.81 -7.89 -7.89
N TYR A 50 -10.54 -6.64 -8.25
CA TYR A 50 -11.52 -5.79 -8.92
C TYR A 50 -11.56 -6.06 -10.43
N GLY A 51 -12.53 -6.85 -10.89
CA GLY A 51 -12.57 -7.32 -12.29
C GLY A 51 -12.84 -6.25 -13.36
N SER A 52 -13.39 -5.09 -13.00
CA SER A 52 -13.72 -4.04 -13.98
C SER A 52 -12.60 -3.01 -14.20
N LYS A 53 -11.51 -3.07 -13.43
CA LYS A 53 -10.36 -2.16 -13.60
C LYS A 53 -9.08 -2.97 -13.50
N LEU A 54 -8.16 -2.73 -14.43
CA LEU A 54 -6.83 -3.32 -14.41
C LEU A 54 -5.86 -2.36 -13.71
N LEU A 55 -5.14 -2.86 -12.71
CA LEU A 55 -4.02 -2.14 -12.13
C LEU A 55 -2.79 -2.33 -13.03
N THR A 56 -2.21 -1.21 -13.47
CA THR A 56 -1.05 -1.18 -14.37
C THR A 56 -0.03 -0.17 -13.86
N PHE A 57 1.26 -0.51 -13.91
CA PHE A 57 2.33 0.47 -13.73
C PHE A 57 3.53 0.08 -14.59
N GLY A 58 4.06 1.05 -15.36
CA GLY A 58 5.04 0.75 -16.40
C GLY A 58 4.48 -0.25 -17.41
N ASN A 59 5.24 -1.30 -17.70
CA ASN A 59 4.86 -2.38 -18.61
C ASN A 59 4.22 -3.59 -17.90
N ASP A 60 3.98 -3.47 -16.59
CA ASP A 60 3.51 -4.55 -15.76
C ASP A 60 2.05 -4.35 -15.32
N THR A 61 1.41 -5.47 -14.98
CA THR A 61 0.03 -5.50 -14.48
C THR A 61 -0.04 -6.24 -13.15
N ILE A 62 -0.98 -5.81 -12.30
CA ILE A 62 -1.33 -6.47 -11.05
C ILE A 62 -2.72 -7.05 -11.24
N ARG A 63 -2.83 -8.36 -11.16
CA ARG A 63 -4.02 -9.10 -11.58
C ARG A 63 -4.41 -10.18 -10.57
N TYR A 64 -5.68 -10.56 -10.67
CA TYR A 64 -6.28 -11.61 -9.88
C TYR A 64 -5.63 -12.99 -10.08
N ASP A 65 -5.28 -13.35 -11.32
CA ASP A 65 -4.71 -14.66 -11.68
C ASP A 65 -3.35 -14.89 -11.04
N GLN A 66 -2.52 -13.85 -10.92
CA GLN A 66 -1.22 -13.94 -10.24
C GLN A 66 -1.39 -14.35 -8.77
N LEU A 67 -2.36 -13.74 -8.05
CA LEU A 67 -2.65 -14.07 -6.66
C LEU A 67 -3.28 -15.45 -6.52
N LEU A 68 -4.13 -15.86 -7.47
CA LEU A 68 -4.73 -17.19 -7.50
C LEU A 68 -3.69 -18.29 -7.72
N GLU A 69 -2.75 -18.09 -8.63
CA GLU A 69 -1.64 -19.01 -8.89
C GLU A 69 -0.83 -19.26 -7.61
N LEU A 70 -0.45 -18.18 -6.90
CA LEU A 70 0.26 -18.28 -5.63
C LEU A 70 -0.55 -19.01 -4.55
N ALA A 71 -1.87 -18.83 -4.52
CA ALA A 71 -2.75 -19.54 -3.58
C ALA A 71 -2.91 -21.04 -3.89
N GLN A 72 -2.62 -21.46 -5.12
CA GLN A 72 -2.70 -22.85 -5.57
C GLN A 72 -1.37 -23.60 -5.43
N MET A 73 -0.27 -22.88 -5.21
CA MET A 73 1.04 -23.50 -4.99
C MET A 73 1.09 -24.27 -3.66
N PRO A 74 1.87 -25.37 -3.59
CA PRO A 74 2.13 -26.08 -2.35
C PRO A 74 2.71 -25.15 -1.28
N ASN A 75 2.28 -25.32 -0.02
CA ASN A 75 2.75 -24.53 1.13
C ASN A 75 2.49 -23.02 1.03
N SER A 76 1.49 -22.60 0.24
CA SER A 76 1.09 -21.19 0.18
C SER A 76 0.61 -20.68 1.54
N PRO A 77 1.02 -19.48 1.99
CA PRO A 77 0.53 -18.88 3.22
C PRO A 77 -0.91 -18.37 3.08
N ILE A 78 -1.46 -18.32 1.87
CA ILE A 78 -2.88 -18.02 1.63
C ILE A 78 -3.59 -19.25 1.07
N CYS A 79 -4.90 -19.34 1.33
CA CYS A 79 -5.72 -20.41 0.77
C CYS A 79 -6.49 -19.93 -0.46
N VAL A 80 -6.96 -20.85 -1.31
CA VAL A 80 -7.84 -20.50 -2.46
C VAL A 80 -9.08 -19.71 -2.02
N ARG A 81 -9.64 -19.97 -0.83
CA ARG A 81 -10.76 -19.19 -0.25
C ARG A 81 -10.42 -17.73 0.09
N ASP A 82 -9.13 -17.42 0.24
CA ASP A 82 -8.65 -16.05 0.45
C ASP A 82 -8.63 -15.26 -0.87
N VAL A 83 -8.88 -15.94 -2.00
CA VAL A 83 -8.82 -15.34 -3.34
C VAL A 83 -10.16 -15.46 -4.06
N ARG A 84 -10.78 -16.66 -4.04
CA ARG A 84 -12.10 -16.93 -4.60
C ARG A 84 -13.20 -16.60 -3.59
N ASN A 85 -14.26 -15.95 -4.05
CA ASN A 85 -15.43 -15.57 -3.23
C ASN A 85 -15.03 -14.89 -1.92
N VAL A 86 -14.10 -13.95 -2.03
CA VAL A 86 -13.40 -13.35 -0.90
C VAL A 86 -14.35 -12.59 0.02
N ASN A 87 -14.23 -12.83 1.33
CA ASN A 87 -14.78 -11.91 2.32
C ASN A 87 -13.94 -10.62 2.33
N LYS A 88 -14.47 -9.55 1.73
CA LYS A 88 -13.81 -8.24 1.60
C LYS A 88 -13.53 -7.54 2.94
N GLN A 89 -14.13 -8.01 4.04
CA GLN A 89 -13.89 -7.49 5.38
C GLN A 89 -12.91 -8.35 6.21
N ASP A 90 -12.44 -9.49 5.68
CA ASP A 90 -11.50 -10.38 6.38
C ASP A 90 -10.11 -9.74 6.49
N ASP A 91 -9.82 -9.19 7.68
CA ASP A 91 -8.52 -8.62 8.03
C ASP A 91 -7.42 -9.68 7.97
N ALA A 92 -7.69 -10.91 8.42
CA ALA A 92 -6.67 -11.96 8.51
C ALA A 92 -6.20 -12.39 7.12
N ALA A 93 -7.13 -12.55 6.17
CA ALA A 93 -6.76 -12.83 4.80
C ALA A 93 -5.97 -11.67 4.17
N ALA A 94 -6.34 -10.41 4.45
CA ALA A 94 -5.57 -9.26 4.00
C ALA A 94 -4.13 -9.23 4.60
N TYR A 95 -3.96 -9.65 5.86
CA TYR A 95 -2.63 -9.82 6.46
C TYR A 95 -1.80 -10.87 5.74
N ARG A 96 -2.37 -12.06 5.46
CA ARG A 96 -1.66 -13.13 4.77
C ARG A 96 -1.29 -12.74 3.33
N THR A 97 -2.14 -11.97 2.65
CA THR A 97 -1.86 -11.46 1.29
C THR A 97 -0.56 -10.64 1.26
N PHE A 98 -0.33 -9.72 2.19
CA PHE A 98 0.90 -8.91 2.22
C PHE A 98 2.02 -9.51 3.07
N HIS A 99 1.98 -10.81 3.39
CA HIS A 99 3.00 -11.47 4.19
C HIS A 99 4.27 -11.73 3.36
N SER A 100 5.44 -11.64 4.00
CA SER A 100 6.74 -11.89 3.36
C SER A 100 6.80 -13.24 2.65
N ASP A 101 6.20 -14.27 3.25
CA ASP A 101 6.21 -15.63 2.70
C ASP A 101 5.43 -15.73 1.39
N LEU A 102 4.38 -14.93 1.19
CA LEU A 102 3.67 -14.92 -0.10
C LEU A 102 4.48 -14.16 -1.15
N ILE A 103 5.13 -13.07 -0.74
CA ILE A 103 5.95 -12.24 -1.60
C ILE A 103 7.17 -13.05 -2.09
N SER A 104 7.79 -13.85 -1.23
CA SER A 104 8.92 -14.70 -1.61
C SER A 104 8.53 -15.78 -2.63
N MET A 105 7.28 -16.27 -2.59
CA MET A 105 6.77 -17.21 -3.61
C MET A 105 6.62 -16.59 -5.01
N CYS A 106 6.71 -15.26 -5.15
CA CYS A 106 6.82 -14.65 -6.48
C CYS A 106 8.16 -14.95 -7.15
N GLN A 107 9.13 -15.51 -6.41
CA GLN A 107 10.48 -15.82 -6.86
C GLN A 107 10.71 -17.33 -6.86
N LYS A 108 11.58 -17.79 -7.76
CA LYS A 108 12.13 -19.15 -7.79
C LYS A 108 13.64 -19.04 -7.87
N ASP A 109 14.34 -19.60 -6.88
CA ASP A 109 15.81 -19.56 -6.79
C ASP A 109 16.39 -18.14 -6.86
N GLY A 110 15.71 -17.17 -6.23
CA GLY A 110 16.10 -15.76 -6.22
C GLY A 110 15.74 -14.99 -7.51
N VAL A 111 15.17 -15.66 -8.51
CA VAL A 111 14.73 -15.06 -9.77
C VAL A 111 13.22 -14.85 -9.75
N LEU A 112 12.77 -13.63 -10.04
CA LEU A 112 11.36 -13.32 -10.10
C LEU A 112 10.66 -14.05 -11.25
N MET A 113 9.51 -14.65 -10.99
CA MET A 113 8.76 -15.36 -12.02
C MET A 113 8.30 -14.39 -13.13
N PRO A 114 8.29 -14.83 -14.40
CA PRO A 114 7.83 -14.01 -15.52
C PRO A 114 6.43 -13.44 -15.27
N GLY A 115 6.27 -12.15 -15.58
CA GLY A 115 4.98 -11.46 -15.44
C GLY A 115 4.53 -11.22 -14.00
N LYS A 116 5.39 -11.41 -12.98
CA LYS A 116 5.09 -11.09 -11.57
C LYS A 116 5.85 -9.86 -11.04
N ALA A 117 6.60 -9.13 -11.89
CA ALA A 117 7.33 -7.93 -11.46
C ALA A 117 6.40 -6.84 -10.93
N GLY A 118 5.36 -6.56 -11.69
CA GLY A 118 4.23 -5.74 -11.28
C GLY A 118 3.73 -6.04 -9.88
N PHE A 119 3.24 -7.27 -9.78
CA PHE A 119 2.65 -7.82 -8.58
C PHE A 119 3.60 -7.76 -7.38
N PHE A 120 4.85 -8.21 -7.54
CA PHE A 120 5.84 -8.22 -6.47
C PHE A 120 6.10 -6.82 -5.91
N VAL A 121 6.35 -5.82 -6.76
CA VAL A 121 6.63 -4.44 -6.31
C VAL A 121 5.41 -3.86 -5.58
N TYR A 122 4.19 -4.08 -6.10
CA TYR A 122 2.96 -3.64 -5.44
C TYR A 122 2.81 -4.25 -4.04
N MET A 123 3.00 -5.57 -3.93
CA MET A 123 2.86 -6.30 -2.69
C MET A 123 3.95 -5.92 -1.68
N PHE A 124 5.17 -5.76 -2.14
CA PHE A 124 6.31 -5.35 -1.32
C PHE A 124 6.13 -3.95 -0.74
N ILE A 125 5.89 -2.95 -1.59
CA ILE A 125 5.83 -1.54 -1.15
C ILE A 125 4.63 -1.31 -0.22
N LEU A 126 3.46 -1.88 -0.55
CA LEU A 126 2.28 -1.73 0.30
C LEU A 126 2.37 -2.57 1.56
N GLY A 127 2.95 -3.78 1.49
CA GLY A 127 3.25 -4.59 2.67
C GLY A 127 4.12 -3.85 3.66
N GLU A 128 5.24 -3.27 3.18
CA GLU A 128 6.12 -2.41 3.99
C GLU A 128 5.37 -1.21 4.58
N LEU A 129 4.53 -0.53 3.78
CA LEU A 129 3.71 0.58 4.29
C LEU A 129 2.85 0.13 5.47
N PHE A 130 2.18 -1.02 5.38
CA PHE A 130 1.32 -1.49 6.45
C PHE A 130 2.12 -1.91 7.69
N ASP A 131 3.27 -2.54 7.52
CA ASP A 131 4.16 -2.90 8.62
C ASP A 131 4.73 -1.67 9.31
N ALA A 132 5.02 -0.61 8.56
CA ALA A 132 5.44 0.67 9.11
C ALA A 132 4.38 1.30 10.04
N TYR A 133 3.11 0.94 9.94
CA TYR A 133 2.08 1.39 10.89
C TYR A 133 1.75 0.35 11.97
N LEU A 134 1.74 -0.94 11.62
CA LEU A 134 1.17 -2.01 12.42
C LEU A 134 2.21 -2.79 13.23
N ASN A 135 3.46 -2.86 12.76
CA ASN A 135 4.53 -3.60 13.42
C ASN A 135 5.21 -2.72 14.50
N ARG A 136 5.13 -3.17 15.76
CA ARG A 136 5.67 -2.47 16.93
C ARG A 136 7.17 -2.70 17.15
N GLN A 137 7.78 -3.65 16.46
CA GLN A 137 9.20 -4.00 16.60
C GLN A 137 10.10 -3.14 15.70
N ILE A 138 9.53 -2.50 14.67
CA ILE A 138 10.29 -1.64 13.74
C ILE A 138 10.54 -0.28 14.38
N ASN A 139 11.80 0.17 14.36
CA ASN A 139 12.17 1.49 14.89
C ASN A 139 11.60 2.66 14.05
N HIS A 140 11.45 3.83 14.67
CA HIS A 140 10.82 4.99 14.02
C HIS A 140 11.50 5.43 12.72
N LYS A 141 12.84 5.45 12.68
CA LYS A 141 13.59 5.83 11.47
C LYS A 141 13.24 4.92 10.28
N THR A 142 13.22 3.62 10.52
CA THR A 142 12.90 2.63 9.48
C THR A 142 11.45 2.75 9.04
N ARG A 143 10.51 2.95 9.99
CA ARG A 143 9.10 3.19 9.68
C ARG A 143 8.92 4.42 8.79
N ILE A 144 9.62 5.52 9.06
CA ILE A 144 9.57 6.73 8.23
C ILE A 144 10.07 6.43 6.81
N ILE A 145 11.19 5.72 6.65
CA ILE A 145 11.73 5.36 5.33
C ILE A 145 10.73 4.51 4.54
N MET A 146 10.11 3.52 5.17
CA MET A 146 9.10 2.66 4.54
C MET A 146 7.87 3.47 4.09
N VAL A 147 7.37 4.39 4.93
CA VAL A 147 6.24 5.26 4.58
C VAL A 147 6.62 6.20 3.43
N MET A 148 7.80 6.80 3.45
CA MET A 148 8.25 7.70 2.38
C MET A 148 8.46 6.96 1.05
N ARG A 149 8.99 5.73 1.09
CA ARG A 149 9.10 4.87 -0.10
C ARG A 149 7.73 4.62 -0.74
N ALA A 150 6.73 4.26 0.07
CA ALA A 150 5.38 4.05 -0.41
C ALA A 150 4.71 5.34 -0.91
N TYR A 151 4.95 6.47 -0.23
CA TYR A 151 4.47 7.78 -0.67
C TYR A 151 4.99 8.14 -2.06
N PHE A 152 6.31 8.06 -2.28
CA PHE A 152 6.90 8.37 -3.58
C PHE A 152 6.42 7.41 -4.66
N PHE A 153 6.36 6.11 -4.37
CA PHE A 153 5.82 5.12 -5.30
C PHE A 153 4.40 5.47 -5.76
N LEU A 154 3.49 5.79 -4.83
CA LEU A 154 2.11 6.16 -5.15
C LEU A 154 2.02 7.46 -5.95
N GLN A 155 2.88 8.46 -5.67
CA GLN A 155 2.94 9.70 -6.45
C GLN A 155 3.42 9.46 -7.89
N TYR A 156 4.48 8.68 -8.07
CA TYR A 156 4.96 8.31 -9.40
C TYR A 156 3.91 7.51 -10.17
N TRP A 157 3.26 6.55 -9.51
CA TRP A 157 2.21 5.76 -10.12
C TRP A 157 1.02 6.62 -10.55
N LYS A 158 0.54 7.52 -9.70
CA LYS A 158 -0.51 8.50 -10.05
C LYS A 158 -0.12 9.33 -11.26
N THR A 159 1.10 9.83 -11.30
CA THR A 159 1.63 10.62 -12.43
C THR A 159 1.66 9.81 -13.72
N PHE A 160 2.09 8.54 -13.65
CA PHE A 160 2.08 7.62 -14.79
C PHE A 160 0.66 7.43 -15.36
N ILE A 161 -0.33 7.15 -14.50
CA ILE A 161 -1.72 6.97 -14.91
C ILE A 161 -2.29 8.25 -15.56
N ASN A 162 -2.01 9.42 -14.97
CA ASN A 162 -2.48 10.69 -15.52
C ASN A 162 -1.89 10.96 -16.92
N LYS A 163 -0.60 10.68 -17.12
CA LYS A 163 0.05 10.84 -18.43
C LYS A 163 -0.54 9.88 -19.47
N ALA A 164 -0.69 8.60 -19.11
CA ALA A 164 -1.30 7.60 -19.99
C ALA A 164 -2.74 7.98 -20.39
N HIS A 165 -3.51 8.59 -19.48
CA HIS A 165 -4.87 9.04 -19.78
C HIS A 165 -4.91 10.23 -20.75
N LEU A 166 -3.98 11.19 -20.61
CA LEU A 166 -3.88 12.34 -21.51
C LEU A 166 -3.51 11.92 -22.94
N GLU A 167 -2.60 10.95 -23.10
CA GLU A 167 -2.22 10.42 -24.41
C GLU A 167 -3.36 9.71 -25.15
N VAL A 168 -4.26 9.05 -24.41
CA VAL A 168 -5.45 8.42 -24.98
C VAL A 168 -6.51 9.45 -25.36
N SER A 169 -6.65 10.54 -24.59
CA SER A 169 -7.66 11.58 -24.84
C SER A 169 -7.24 12.56 -25.96
N ALA A 170 -5.96 12.59 -26.31
CA ALA A 170 -5.41 13.40 -27.40
C ALA A 170 -5.42 12.69 -28.77
N LYS A 171 -5.85 11.43 -28.82
CA LYS A 171 -6.06 10.64 -30.04
C LYS A 171 -7.54 10.51 -30.34
#